data_AF-A0A7Z1PF33-F1
#
_entry.id   AF-A0A7Z1PF33-F1
#
_cell.length_a   1.000
_cell.length_b   1.000
_cell.length_c   1.000
_cell.angle_alpha   90.00
_cell.angle_beta   90.00
_cell.angle_gamma   90.00
#
_symmetry.space_group_name_H-M   'P 1'
#
loop_
_entity.id
_entity.type
_entity.pdbx_description
1 polymer ?
#
loop_
_entity_poly.entity_id
_entity_poly.type
_entity_poly.pdbx_seq_one_letter_code
_entity_poly.pdbx_strand_id
1 'polypeptide(L)'
;MKNIATQMVNFDREQMRRIANNMPEQHDDKPQVEQVAKVINNVFSQLMAAFPATTANRSQAEMNEIRRQWVLAFRENGITTMEQVAAGMRVARRQERPFLPSPGQFVAWCREGRCVLGVTVADVMAEYWKWQKLVFRYTNSEKYPWPKDVLYHICLELRHRSTEGQLSRKELEREAVEVLDMWERRVLSGKPIPPVRRALAAPSRDRGPTPAEMLMAKYKQRKDAGLI
;
A
#
# COMPACT_ATOMS: atom_id res chain seq x y z
N MET A 1 -4.68 24.71 -38.71
CA MET A 1 -5.30 24.16 -37.48
C MET A 1 -6.56 23.41 -37.92
N LYS A 2 -6.63 22.08 -37.74
CA LYS A 2 -7.83 21.30 -38.11
C LYS A 2 -8.93 21.58 -37.08
N ASN A 3 -10.15 21.83 -37.55
CA ASN A 3 -11.31 22.20 -36.72
C ASN A 3 -11.71 21.02 -35.81
N ILE A 4 -11.95 21.27 -34.53
CA ILE A 4 -12.26 20.24 -33.52
C ILE A 4 -13.56 19.49 -33.87
N ALA A 5 -14.53 20.21 -34.44
CA ALA A 5 -15.80 19.62 -34.88
C ALA A 5 -15.62 18.57 -35.98
N THR A 6 -14.69 18.78 -36.92
CA THR A 6 -14.43 17.79 -37.98
C THR A 6 -13.65 16.58 -37.47
N GLN A 7 -12.90 16.71 -36.37
CA GLN A 7 -12.25 15.57 -35.72
C GLN A 7 -13.26 14.67 -34.99
N MET A 8 -14.24 15.26 -34.29
CA MET A 8 -15.31 14.49 -33.62
C MET A 8 -16.16 13.71 -34.63
N VAL A 9 -16.62 14.36 -35.71
CA VAL A 9 -17.44 13.69 -36.73
C VAL A 9 -16.70 12.52 -37.40
N ASN A 10 -15.40 12.67 -37.64
CA ASN A 10 -14.60 11.60 -38.22
C ASN A 10 -14.40 10.43 -37.24
N PHE A 11 -14.23 10.72 -35.94
CA PHE A 11 -14.09 9.70 -34.91
C PHE A 11 -15.37 8.88 -34.72
N ASP A 12 -16.53 9.54 -34.62
CA ASP A 12 -17.82 8.86 -34.48
C ASP A 12 -18.14 7.98 -35.69
N ARG A 13 -17.77 8.43 -36.90
CA ARG A 13 -17.92 7.67 -38.14
C ARG A 13 -17.03 6.41 -38.16
N GLU A 14 -15.83 6.48 -37.60
CA GLU A 14 -14.93 5.32 -37.47
C GLU A 14 -15.40 4.34 -36.39
N GLN A 15 -15.92 4.83 -35.26
CA GLN A 15 -16.49 3.96 -34.22
C GLN A 15 -17.74 3.22 -34.73
N MET A 16 -18.64 3.91 -35.43
CA MET A 16 -19.81 3.26 -36.05
C MET A 16 -19.42 2.18 -37.06
N ARG A 17 -18.35 2.40 -37.84
CA ARG A 17 -17.83 1.37 -38.76
C ARG A 17 -17.30 0.13 -38.03
N ARG A 18 -16.71 0.30 -36.85
CA ARG A 18 -16.20 -0.81 -36.04
C ARG A 18 -17.34 -1.64 -35.44
N ILE A 19 -18.35 -0.96 -34.89
CA ILE A 19 -19.56 -1.59 -34.34
C ILE A 19 -20.30 -2.38 -35.44
N ALA A 20 -20.46 -1.80 -36.63
CA ALA A 20 -21.11 -2.48 -37.76
C ALA A 20 -20.37 -3.76 -38.21
N ASN A 21 -19.06 -3.83 -37.99
CA ASN A 21 -18.22 -4.96 -38.37
C ASN A 21 -17.90 -5.89 -37.20
N ASN A 22 -18.60 -5.79 -36.05
CA ASN A 22 -18.32 -6.55 -34.82
C ASN A 22 -16.85 -6.48 -34.37
N MET A 23 -16.15 -5.37 -34.64
CA MET A 23 -14.81 -5.14 -34.13
C MET A 23 -14.86 -4.49 -32.75
N PRO A 24 -13.92 -4.80 -31.83
CA PRO A 24 -13.90 -4.22 -30.50
C PRO A 24 -13.83 -2.69 -30.58
N GLU A 25 -14.67 -2.04 -29.75
CA GLU A 25 -14.68 -0.59 -29.60
C GLU A 25 -13.28 -0.09 -29.22
N GLN A 26 -12.81 0.92 -29.93
CA GLN A 26 -11.52 1.51 -29.63
C GLN A 26 -11.77 2.61 -28.60
N HIS A 27 -11.66 2.26 -27.30
CA HIS A 27 -11.57 3.26 -26.25
C HIS A 27 -10.35 4.14 -26.54
N ASP A 28 -10.57 5.44 -26.72
CA ASP A 28 -9.48 6.36 -27.06
C ASP A 28 -8.62 6.57 -25.81
N ASP A 29 -7.53 5.82 -25.68
CA ASP A 29 -6.52 5.99 -24.61
C ASP A 29 -5.76 7.34 -24.72
N LYS A 30 -6.01 8.13 -25.78
CA LYS A 30 -5.34 9.41 -26.06
C LYS A 30 -5.31 10.41 -24.90
N PRO A 31 -6.39 10.69 -24.14
CA PRO A 31 -6.34 11.66 -23.05
C PRO A 31 -5.46 11.18 -21.89
N GLN A 32 -5.43 9.86 -21.61
CA GLN A 32 -4.59 9.30 -20.56
C GLN A 32 -3.11 9.31 -20.98
N VAL A 33 -2.80 8.99 -22.24
CA VAL A 33 -1.44 9.05 -22.79
C VAL A 33 -0.90 10.49 -22.76
N GLU A 34 -1.73 11.47 -23.10
CA GLU A 34 -1.32 12.88 -23.14
C GLU A 34 -1.10 13.46 -21.72
N GLN A 35 -1.93 13.05 -20.76
CA GLN A 35 -1.77 13.43 -19.36
C GLN A 35 -0.51 12.80 -18.74
N VAL A 36 -0.24 11.52 -19.04
CA VAL A 36 0.97 10.80 -18.63
C VAL A 36 2.22 11.44 -19.27
N ALA A 37 2.17 11.84 -20.54
CA ALA A 37 3.27 12.52 -21.22
C ALA A 37 3.62 13.86 -20.56
N LYS A 38 2.63 14.65 -20.13
CA LYS A 38 2.86 15.91 -19.39
C LYS A 38 3.52 15.66 -18.03
N VAL A 39 3.06 14.65 -17.30
CA VAL A 39 3.68 14.25 -16.02
C VAL A 39 5.14 13.87 -16.26
N ILE A 40 5.41 12.96 -17.21
CA ILE A 40 6.76 12.46 -17.51
C ILE A 40 7.70 13.57 -17.97
N ASN A 41 7.25 14.49 -18.83
CA ASN A 41 8.07 15.60 -19.30
C ASN A 41 8.50 16.50 -18.13
N ASN A 42 7.62 16.75 -17.17
CA ASN A 42 7.97 17.49 -15.95
C ASN A 42 8.95 16.71 -15.06
N VAL A 43 8.77 15.39 -14.91
CA VAL A 43 9.69 14.55 -14.11
C VAL A 43 11.08 14.56 -14.71
N PHE A 44 11.17 14.36 -16.02
CA PHE A 44 12.44 14.22 -16.71
C PHE A 44 13.25 15.51 -16.59
N SER A 45 12.62 16.67 -16.77
CA SER A 45 13.28 17.96 -16.57
C SER A 45 13.81 18.12 -15.14
N GLN A 46 13.04 17.72 -14.13
CA GLN A 46 13.47 17.78 -12.73
C GLN A 46 14.59 16.80 -12.40
N LEU A 47 14.56 15.59 -12.97
CA LEU A 47 15.63 14.60 -12.82
C LEU A 47 16.93 15.09 -13.43
N MET A 48 16.89 15.67 -14.64
CA MET A 48 18.09 16.21 -15.27
C MET A 48 18.66 17.40 -14.50
N ALA A 49 17.82 18.20 -13.84
CA ALA A 49 18.25 19.25 -12.93
C ALA A 49 18.88 18.69 -11.63
N ALA A 50 18.34 17.58 -11.10
CA ALA A 50 18.87 16.93 -9.90
C ALA A 50 20.20 16.19 -10.16
N PHE A 51 20.48 15.77 -11.39
CA PHE A 51 21.70 15.06 -11.77
C PHE A 51 22.44 15.74 -12.95
N PRO A 52 23.01 16.95 -12.75
CA PRO A 52 23.62 17.75 -13.83
C PRO A 52 24.78 17.05 -14.56
N ALA A 53 25.51 16.14 -13.91
CA ALA A 53 26.59 15.40 -14.57
C ALA A 53 26.09 14.47 -15.68
N THR A 54 24.79 14.15 -15.68
CA THR A 54 24.15 13.30 -16.70
C THR A 54 24.02 14.01 -18.05
N THR A 55 23.89 15.35 -18.08
CA THR A 55 23.77 16.13 -19.32
C THR A 55 25.11 16.53 -19.92
N ALA A 56 26.18 16.54 -19.13
CA ALA A 56 27.43 17.24 -19.46
C ALA A 56 28.10 16.79 -20.77
N ASN A 57 27.86 15.56 -21.24
CA ASN A 57 28.48 14.99 -22.45
C ASN A 57 27.49 14.23 -23.36
N ARG A 58 26.19 14.56 -23.33
CA ARG A 58 25.18 13.84 -24.13
C ARG A 58 24.61 14.68 -25.26
N SER A 59 24.48 14.07 -26.43
CA SER A 59 23.78 14.65 -27.57
C SER A 59 22.27 14.71 -27.33
N GLN A 60 21.59 15.58 -28.08
CA GLN A 60 20.13 15.68 -28.03
C GLN A 60 19.43 14.36 -28.42
N ALA A 61 20.04 13.59 -29.32
CA ALA A 61 19.52 12.29 -29.76
C ALA A 61 19.56 11.24 -28.64
N GLU A 62 20.69 11.14 -27.93
CA GLU A 62 20.81 10.23 -26.77
C GLU A 62 19.84 10.61 -25.66
N MET A 63 19.69 11.91 -25.40
CA MET A 63 18.72 12.43 -24.42
C MET A 63 17.27 12.08 -24.78
N ASN A 64 16.93 12.09 -26.07
CA ASN A 64 15.61 11.70 -26.54
C ASN A 64 15.37 10.20 -26.37
N GLU A 65 16.38 9.35 -26.60
CA GLU A 65 16.26 7.91 -26.39
C GLU A 65 16.12 7.56 -24.92
N ILE A 66 16.91 8.20 -24.03
CA ILE A 66 16.75 8.02 -22.59
C ILE A 66 15.33 8.42 -22.15
N ARG A 67 14.82 9.56 -22.62
CA ARG A 67 13.44 9.97 -22.34
C ARG A 67 12.44 8.91 -22.78
N ARG A 68 12.61 8.34 -23.97
CA ARG A 68 11.74 7.27 -24.49
C ARG A 68 11.74 6.04 -23.59
N GLN A 69 12.91 5.60 -23.11
CA GLN A 69 13.03 4.47 -22.20
C GLN A 69 12.35 4.73 -20.86
N TRP A 70 12.44 5.95 -20.33
CA TRP A 70 11.74 6.35 -19.11
C TRP A 70 10.21 6.37 -19.29
N VAL A 71 9.72 6.86 -20.43
CA VAL A 71 8.28 6.83 -20.76
C VAL A 71 7.76 5.39 -20.81
N LEU A 72 8.50 4.49 -21.46
CA LEU A 72 8.15 3.08 -21.54
C LEU A 72 8.10 2.46 -20.14
N ALA A 73 9.16 2.64 -19.34
CA ALA A 73 9.22 2.11 -17.99
C ALA A 73 8.06 2.60 -17.10
N PHE A 74 7.68 3.88 -17.19
CA PHE A 74 6.59 4.43 -16.40
C PHE A 74 5.24 3.85 -16.84
N ARG A 75 5.02 3.74 -18.15
CA ARG A 75 3.80 3.15 -18.71
C ARG A 75 3.65 1.69 -18.33
N GLU A 76 4.70 0.88 -18.50
CA GLU A 76 4.71 -0.55 -18.16
C GLU A 76 4.50 -0.80 -16.67
N ASN A 77 4.94 0.13 -15.82
CA ASN A 77 4.84 0.00 -14.36
C ASN A 77 3.67 0.75 -13.73
N GLY A 78 2.81 1.40 -14.54
CA GLY A 78 1.61 2.11 -14.08
C GLY A 78 1.91 3.37 -13.26
N ILE A 79 3.02 4.06 -13.53
CA ILE A 79 3.34 5.34 -12.89
C ILE A 79 2.63 6.46 -13.66
N THR A 80 1.43 6.81 -13.21
CA THR A 80 0.53 7.75 -13.90
C THR A 80 0.20 8.99 -13.08
N THR A 81 0.56 9.02 -11.79
CA THR A 81 0.18 10.10 -10.88
C THR A 81 1.36 10.98 -10.49
N MET A 82 1.09 12.27 -10.29
CA MET A 82 2.11 13.22 -9.84
C MET A 82 2.63 12.92 -8.43
N GLU A 83 1.81 12.29 -7.58
CA GLU A 83 2.20 11.94 -6.21
C GLU A 83 3.26 10.82 -6.16
N GLN A 84 3.08 9.75 -6.95
CA GLN A 84 4.07 8.67 -7.10
C GLN A 84 5.42 9.23 -7.53
N VAL A 85 5.38 10.11 -8.54
CA VAL A 85 6.55 10.81 -9.05
C VAL A 85 7.19 11.69 -7.99
N ALA A 86 6.41 12.52 -7.30
CA ALA A 86 6.92 13.43 -6.27
C ALA A 86 7.64 12.66 -5.16
N ALA A 87 7.14 11.47 -4.82
CA ALA A 87 7.76 10.59 -3.86
C ALA A 87 9.10 10.01 -4.37
N GLY A 88 9.14 9.52 -5.61
CA GLY A 88 10.39 9.13 -6.26
C GLY A 88 11.42 10.27 -6.33
N MET A 89 10.97 11.49 -6.61
CA MET A 89 11.81 12.70 -6.65
C MET A 89 12.36 13.10 -5.27
N ARG A 90 11.66 12.79 -4.16
CA ARG A 90 12.20 13.00 -2.81
C ARG A 90 13.38 12.07 -2.55
N VAL A 91 13.29 10.81 -2.96
CA VAL A 91 14.39 9.84 -2.81
C VAL A 91 15.54 10.20 -3.75
N ALA A 92 15.25 10.53 -5.00
CA ALA A 92 16.25 10.91 -5.99
C ALA A 92 17.11 12.10 -5.52
N ARG A 93 16.52 13.14 -4.93
CA ARG A 93 17.26 14.31 -4.41
C ARG A 93 18.12 14.02 -3.19
N ARG A 94 17.90 12.92 -2.47
CA ARG A 94 18.73 12.49 -1.34
C ARG A 94 19.94 11.67 -1.78
N GLN A 95 19.97 11.21 -3.04
CA GLN A 95 21.08 10.43 -3.54
C GLN A 95 22.31 11.33 -3.69
N GLU A 96 23.46 10.86 -3.18
CA GLU A 96 24.75 11.54 -3.33
C GLU A 96 25.40 11.25 -4.69
N ARG A 97 24.82 10.32 -5.47
CA ARG A 97 25.38 9.90 -6.76
C ARG A 97 25.08 10.95 -7.83
N PRO A 98 26.08 11.38 -8.63
CA PRO A 98 25.89 12.45 -9.62
C PRO A 98 25.20 12.00 -10.91
N PHE A 99 24.97 10.69 -11.07
CA PHE A 99 24.40 10.08 -12.28
C PHE A 99 22.93 9.70 -12.07
N LEU A 100 22.16 9.77 -13.16
CA LEU A 100 20.77 9.37 -13.20
C LEU A 100 20.58 7.90 -12.73
N PRO A 101 19.58 7.59 -11.89
CA PRO A 101 19.23 6.21 -11.55
C PRO A 101 18.73 5.44 -12.78
N SER A 102 18.69 4.12 -12.68
CA SER A 102 18.01 3.31 -13.71
C SER A 102 16.49 3.56 -13.68
N PRO A 103 15.78 3.41 -14.81
CA PRO A 103 14.32 3.56 -14.84
C PRO A 103 13.61 2.66 -13.82
N GLY A 104 14.06 1.40 -13.69
CA GLY A 104 13.50 0.45 -12.72
C GLY A 104 13.74 0.87 -11.27
N GLN A 105 14.91 1.44 -10.96
CA GLN A 105 15.23 1.93 -9.61
C GLN A 105 14.35 3.12 -9.23
N PHE A 106 14.12 4.05 -10.16
CA PHE A 106 13.20 5.17 -9.91
C PHE A 106 11.76 4.71 -9.77
N VAL A 107 11.31 3.75 -10.59
CA VAL A 107 9.98 3.13 -10.45
C VAL A 107 9.81 2.48 -9.07
N ALA A 108 10.83 1.81 -8.54
CA ALA A 108 10.81 1.25 -7.19
C ALA A 108 10.58 2.35 -6.15
N TRP A 109 11.29 3.48 -6.23
CA TRP A 109 11.09 4.62 -5.33
C TRP A 109 9.72 5.27 -5.48
N CYS A 110 9.16 5.34 -6.69
CA CYS A 110 7.79 5.81 -6.90
C CYS A 110 6.75 4.89 -6.24
N ARG A 111 7.04 3.59 -6.14
CA ARG A 111 6.19 2.61 -5.47
C ARG A 111 6.37 2.66 -3.95
N GLU A 112 7.61 2.68 -3.46
CA GLU A 112 7.96 2.81 -2.05
C GLU A 112 7.54 4.16 -1.47
N GLY A 113 7.49 5.19 -2.31
CA GLY A 113 7.09 6.54 -1.97
C GLY A 113 5.62 6.71 -1.60
N ARG A 114 4.77 5.72 -1.88
CA ARG A 114 3.40 5.60 -1.34
C ARG A 114 3.40 5.29 0.15
N CYS A 115 4.46 4.68 0.65
CA CYS A 115 4.54 4.04 1.96
C CYS A 115 4.71 5.05 3.11
N VAL A 116 3.75 5.96 3.29
CA VAL A 116 3.67 6.88 4.44
C VAL A 116 3.65 6.08 5.76
N LEU A 117 3.11 4.87 5.71
CA LEU A 117 3.02 3.93 6.83
C LEU A 117 4.31 3.11 7.04
N GLY A 118 5.22 3.12 6.06
CA GLY A 118 6.44 2.29 6.04
C GLY A 118 6.15 0.79 6.04
N VAL A 119 5.00 0.37 5.52
CA VAL A 119 4.59 -1.05 5.40
C VAL A 119 4.17 -1.32 3.97
N THR A 120 4.77 -2.32 3.34
CA THR A 120 4.40 -2.74 1.99
C THR A 120 3.27 -3.76 2.01
N VAL A 121 2.61 -3.98 0.87
CA VAL A 121 1.58 -5.04 0.74
C VAL A 121 2.15 -6.43 1.07
N ALA A 122 3.42 -6.68 0.71
CA ALA A 122 4.08 -7.93 1.04
C ALA A 122 4.22 -8.12 2.56
N ASP A 123 4.57 -7.05 3.29
CA ASP A 123 4.66 -7.08 4.76
C ASP A 123 3.28 -7.31 5.40
N VAL A 124 2.24 -6.65 4.88
CA VAL A 124 0.85 -6.85 5.31
C VAL A 124 0.45 -8.31 5.15
N MET A 125 0.66 -8.90 3.97
CA MET A 125 0.29 -10.28 3.69
C MET A 125 1.09 -11.27 4.54
N ALA A 126 2.40 -11.04 4.69
CA ALA A 126 3.25 -11.87 5.53
C ALA A 126 2.77 -11.88 6.99
N GLU A 127 2.47 -10.71 7.55
CA GLU A 127 1.98 -10.60 8.92
C GLU A 127 0.56 -11.14 9.07
N TYR A 128 -0.31 -10.94 8.07
CA TYR A 128 -1.67 -11.50 8.03
C TYR A 128 -1.65 -13.04 8.16
N TRP A 129 -0.86 -13.72 7.33
CA TRP A 129 -0.76 -15.18 7.37
C TRP A 129 -0.11 -15.70 8.64
N LYS A 130 0.90 -14.98 9.15
CA LYS A 130 1.55 -15.32 10.42
C LYS A 130 0.60 -15.17 11.60
N TRP A 131 -0.14 -14.07 11.66
CA TRP A 131 -1.18 -13.85 12.66
C TRP A 131 -2.25 -14.93 12.57
N GLN A 132 -2.78 -15.22 11.37
CA GLN A 132 -3.80 -16.24 11.14
C GLN A 132 -3.37 -17.62 11.68
N LYS A 133 -2.11 -18.01 11.46
CA LYS A 133 -1.54 -19.25 12.01
C LYS A 133 -1.43 -19.24 13.52
N LEU A 134 -1.24 -18.07 14.14
CA LEU A 134 -1.02 -17.92 15.57
C LEU A 134 -2.28 -17.50 16.33
N VAL A 135 -3.44 -17.36 15.69
CA VAL A 135 -4.70 -16.92 16.33
C VAL A 135 -5.04 -17.78 17.54
N PHE A 136 -4.82 -19.10 17.47
CA PHE A 136 -5.11 -20.01 18.58
C PHE A 136 -4.24 -19.77 19.82
N ARG A 137 -3.07 -19.12 19.66
CA ARG A 137 -2.11 -18.89 20.74
C ARG A 137 -2.48 -17.68 21.61
N TYR A 138 -3.28 -16.76 21.07
CA TYR A 138 -3.65 -15.52 21.74
C TYR A 138 -5.15 -15.49 21.98
N THR A 139 -5.58 -15.04 23.16
CA THR A 139 -7.02 -14.99 23.50
C THR A 139 -7.80 -14.00 22.65
N ASN A 140 -7.14 -12.95 22.15
CA ASN A 140 -7.70 -11.97 21.23
C ASN A 140 -6.61 -11.41 20.31
N SER A 141 -7.02 -10.76 19.22
CA SER A 141 -6.10 -10.12 18.27
C SER A 141 -5.31 -8.98 18.89
N GLU A 142 -5.81 -8.32 19.93
CA GLU A 142 -5.12 -7.21 20.61
C GLU A 142 -3.88 -7.66 21.39
N LYS A 143 -3.86 -8.90 21.88
CA LYS A 143 -2.72 -9.51 22.59
C LYS A 143 -1.65 -10.06 21.65
N TYR A 144 -1.96 -10.17 20.35
CA TYR A 144 -0.96 -10.54 19.37
C TYR A 144 0.13 -9.44 19.29
N PRO A 145 1.43 -9.79 19.25
CA PRO A 145 2.52 -8.83 19.21
C PRO A 145 2.68 -8.24 17.80
N TRP A 146 1.79 -7.32 17.43
CA TRP A 146 1.86 -6.61 16.16
C TRP A 146 3.16 -5.80 16.04
N PRO A 147 3.90 -5.90 14.91
CA PRO A 147 5.10 -5.09 14.70
C PRO A 147 4.82 -3.59 14.65
N LYS A 148 3.64 -3.22 14.12
CA LYS A 148 3.15 -1.85 14.00
C LYS A 148 1.65 -1.82 14.28
N ASP A 149 1.17 -0.74 14.89
CA ASP A 149 -0.25 -0.56 15.19
C ASP A 149 -1.12 -0.57 13.93
N VAL A 150 -0.59 -0.08 12.81
CA VAL A 150 -1.33 -0.07 11.53
C VAL A 150 -1.62 -1.47 10.99
N LEU A 151 -0.71 -2.42 11.24
CA LEU A 151 -0.87 -3.80 10.79
C LEU A 151 -2.04 -4.49 11.50
N TYR A 152 -2.26 -4.17 12.79
CA TYR A 152 -3.44 -4.67 13.52
C TYR A 152 -4.73 -4.29 12.80
N HIS A 153 -4.89 -3.00 12.46
CA HIS A 153 -6.10 -2.52 11.82
C HIS A 153 -6.26 -3.06 10.40
N ILE A 154 -5.19 -3.04 9.60
CA ILE A 154 -5.22 -3.53 8.21
C ILE A 154 -5.54 -5.03 8.17
N CYS A 155 -4.89 -5.85 9.00
CA CYS A 155 -5.11 -7.30 9.00
C CYS A 155 -6.50 -7.70 9.52
N LEU A 156 -7.06 -6.95 10.48
CA LEU A 156 -8.44 -7.15 10.93
C LEU A 156 -9.46 -6.80 9.84
N GLU A 157 -9.28 -5.66 9.19
CA GLU A 157 -10.10 -5.23 8.05
C GLU A 157 -10.04 -6.25 6.91
N LEU A 158 -8.84 -6.74 6.57
CA LEU A 158 -8.65 -7.78 5.57
C LEU A 158 -9.36 -9.08 5.94
N ARG A 159 -9.30 -9.51 7.20
CA ARG A 159 -10.02 -10.71 7.65
C ARG A 159 -11.53 -10.56 7.49
N HIS A 160 -12.06 -9.38 7.83
CA HIS A 160 -13.47 -9.09 7.70
C HIS A 160 -13.91 -9.18 6.24
N ARG A 161 -13.24 -8.44 5.34
CA ARG A 161 -13.51 -8.46 3.89
C ARG A 161 -13.34 -9.85 3.27
N SER A 162 -12.31 -10.59 3.69
CA SER A 162 -12.07 -11.97 3.23
C SER A 162 -13.20 -12.92 3.65
N THR A 163 -13.73 -12.75 4.87
CA THR A 163 -14.80 -13.61 5.39
C THR A 163 -16.14 -13.30 4.72
N GLU A 164 -16.44 -12.02 4.49
CA GLU A 164 -17.68 -11.60 3.82
C GLU A 164 -17.68 -11.92 2.32
N GLY A 165 -16.55 -11.70 1.64
CA GLY A 165 -16.42 -11.89 0.20
C GLY A 165 -15.96 -13.27 -0.25
N GLN A 166 -15.64 -14.18 0.68
CA GLN A 166 -15.04 -15.51 0.40
C GLN A 166 -13.85 -15.44 -0.58
N LEU A 167 -13.01 -14.43 -0.38
CA LEU A 167 -11.98 -14.05 -1.35
C LEU A 167 -10.92 -15.14 -1.54
N SER A 168 -10.54 -15.38 -2.79
CA SER A 168 -9.37 -16.19 -3.13
C SER A 168 -8.07 -15.49 -2.74
N ARG A 169 -6.96 -16.22 -2.73
CA ARG A 169 -5.64 -15.67 -2.38
C ARG A 169 -5.23 -14.47 -3.25
N LYS A 170 -5.54 -14.51 -4.55
CA LYS A 170 -5.21 -13.41 -5.48
C LYS A 170 -6.09 -12.18 -5.24
N GLU A 171 -7.35 -12.38 -4.89
CA GLU A 171 -8.27 -11.29 -4.57
C GLU A 171 -7.91 -10.66 -3.24
N LEU A 172 -7.50 -11.46 -2.25
CA LEU A 172 -7.01 -10.97 -0.96
C LEU A 172 -5.79 -10.05 -1.11
N GLU A 173 -4.85 -10.40 -2.01
CA GLU A 173 -3.70 -9.53 -2.31
C GLU A 173 -4.12 -8.21 -2.96
N ARG A 174 -5.15 -8.22 -3.82
CA ARG A 174 -5.70 -6.99 -4.41
C ARG A 174 -6.39 -6.12 -3.37
N GLU A 175 -7.21 -6.72 -2.51
CA GLU A 175 -7.83 -6.01 -1.38
C GLU A 175 -6.80 -5.45 -0.41
N ALA A 176 -5.68 -6.16 -0.19
CA ALA A 176 -4.61 -5.65 0.66
C ALA A 176 -3.99 -4.37 0.10
N VAL A 177 -3.90 -4.23 -1.23
CA VAL A 177 -3.49 -2.97 -1.88
C VAL A 177 -4.52 -1.88 -1.58
N GLU A 178 -5.80 -2.14 -1.78
CA GLU A 178 -6.86 -1.15 -1.59
C GLU A 178 -7.00 -0.68 -0.13
N VAL A 179 -6.94 -1.62 0.82
CA VAL A 179 -6.97 -1.32 2.26
C VAL A 179 -5.74 -0.50 2.64
N LEU A 180 -4.55 -0.85 2.15
CA LEU A 180 -3.34 -0.09 2.42
C LEU A 180 -3.44 1.35 1.88
N ASP A 181 -3.88 1.51 0.62
CA ASP A 181 -4.10 2.83 0.00
C ASP A 181 -5.12 3.67 0.80
N MET A 182 -6.20 3.04 1.30
CA MET A 182 -7.18 3.71 2.16
C MET A 182 -6.55 4.22 3.46
N TRP A 183 -5.72 3.41 4.12
CA TRP A 183 -5.03 3.78 5.36
C TRP A 183 -3.96 4.87 5.11
N GLU A 184 -3.27 4.83 3.97
CA GLU A 184 -2.34 5.87 3.57
C GLU A 184 -3.05 7.22 3.36
N ARG A 185 -4.17 7.23 2.63
CA ARG A 185 -5.01 8.42 2.46
C ARG A 185 -5.51 8.97 3.79
N ARG A 186 -5.88 8.09 4.73
CA ARG A 186 -6.30 8.49 6.08
C ARG A 186 -5.18 9.24 6.80
N VAL A 187 -3.96 8.72 6.78
CA VAL A 187 -2.82 9.37 7.45
C VAL A 187 -2.44 10.68 6.74
N LEU A 188 -2.47 10.72 5.40
CA LEU A 188 -2.25 11.93 4.62
C LEU A 188 -3.29 13.02 4.92
N SER A 189 -4.54 12.64 5.24
CA SER A 189 -5.58 13.56 5.69
C SER A 189 -5.38 14.11 7.11
N GLY A 190 -4.28 13.76 7.78
CA GLY A 190 -3.95 14.19 9.13
C GLY A 190 -4.63 13.40 10.24
N LYS A 191 -5.33 12.29 9.90
CA LYS A 191 -5.96 11.42 10.91
C LYS A 191 -4.93 10.40 11.41
N PRO A 192 -4.59 10.39 12.71
CA PRO A 192 -3.61 9.46 13.24
C PRO A 192 -4.13 8.02 13.22
N ILE A 193 -3.18 7.08 13.25
CA ILE A 193 -3.45 5.64 13.37
C ILE A 193 -3.82 5.38 14.84
N PRO A 194 -5.00 4.78 15.13
CA PRO A 194 -5.39 4.48 16.50
C PRO A 194 -4.42 3.46 17.14
N PRO A 195 -4.04 3.63 18.41
CA PRO A 195 -3.22 2.64 19.09
C PRO A 195 -4.01 1.35 19.35
N VAL A 196 -3.32 0.21 19.37
CA VAL A 196 -3.92 -1.07 19.76
C VAL A 196 -4.24 -1.03 21.25
N ARG A 197 -5.53 -0.96 21.58
CA ARG A 197 -5.99 -0.92 22.98
C ARG A 197 -5.83 -2.30 23.60
N ARG A 198 -4.74 -2.52 24.31
CA ARG A 198 -4.58 -3.72 25.15
C ARG A 198 -5.44 -3.50 26.38
N ALA A 199 -6.52 -4.27 26.54
CA ALA A 199 -7.34 -4.23 27.74
C ALA A 199 -6.43 -4.39 28.97
N LEU A 200 -6.41 -3.37 29.84
CA LEU A 200 -5.75 -3.48 31.14
C LEU A 200 -6.42 -4.63 31.89
N ALA A 201 -5.62 -5.45 32.58
CA ALA A 201 -6.17 -6.47 33.46
C ALA A 201 -7.18 -5.77 34.39
N ALA A 202 -8.40 -6.31 34.48
CA ALA A 202 -9.38 -5.78 35.41
C ALA A 202 -8.72 -5.72 36.81
N PRO A 203 -8.86 -4.61 37.54
CA PRO A 203 -8.25 -4.51 38.87
C PRO A 203 -8.67 -5.74 39.68
N SER A 204 -7.67 -6.46 40.18
CA SER A 204 -7.88 -7.62 41.04
C SER A 204 -8.57 -7.11 42.30
N ARG A 205 -9.90 -7.17 42.33
CA ARG A 205 -10.64 -6.99 43.57
C ARG A 205 -10.25 -8.17 44.44
N ASP A 206 -9.84 -7.90 45.68
CA ASP A 206 -9.70 -8.92 46.71
C ASP A 206 -11.06 -9.59 46.91
N ARG A 207 -11.32 -10.63 46.11
CA ARG A 207 -12.37 -11.58 46.36
C ARG A 207 -11.84 -12.36 47.55
N GLY A 208 -12.37 -12.10 48.74
CA GLY A 208 -11.99 -12.83 49.95
C GLY A 208 -11.98 -14.35 49.71
N PRO A 209 -11.43 -15.13 50.66
CA PRO A 209 -11.12 -16.54 50.46
C PRO A 209 -12.31 -17.28 49.87
N THR A 210 -12.07 -17.98 48.76
CA THR A 210 -13.09 -18.79 48.10
C THR A 210 -13.57 -19.89 49.06
N PRO A 211 -14.81 -20.39 48.92
CA PRO A 211 -15.30 -21.49 49.76
C PRO A 211 -14.38 -22.72 49.74
N ALA A 212 -13.71 -22.99 48.62
CA ALA A 212 -12.72 -24.05 48.50
C ALA A 212 -11.46 -23.79 49.35
N GLU A 213 -10.94 -22.56 49.34
CA GLU A 213 -9.82 -22.14 50.18
C GLU A 213 -10.20 -22.16 51.67
N MET A 214 -11.42 -21.76 52.02
CA MET A 214 -11.94 -21.86 53.40
C MET A 214 -12.02 -23.31 53.87
N LEU A 215 -12.52 -24.22 53.03
CA LEU A 215 -12.57 -25.66 53.33
C LEU A 215 -11.16 -26.24 53.47
N MET A 216 -10.24 -25.86 52.59
CA MET A 216 -8.84 -26.30 52.67
C MET A 216 -8.15 -25.77 53.93
N ALA A 217 -8.43 -24.53 54.34
CA ALA A 217 -7.93 -23.97 55.59
C ALA A 217 -8.47 -24.73 56.81
N LYS A 218 -9.78 -25.05 56.82
CA LYS A 218 -10.39 -25.89 57.86
C LYS A 218 -9.79 -27.30 57.88
N TYR A 219 -9.52 -27.90 56.72
CA TYR A 219 -8.86 -29.19 56.64
C TYR A 219 -7.46 -29.15 57.24
N LYS A 220 -6.64 -28.14 56.87
CA LYS A 220 -5.30 -27.94 57.45
C LYS A 220 -5.36 -27.76 58.96
N GLN A 221 -6.25 -26.92 59.47
CA GLN A 221 -6.44 -26.75 60.92
C GLN A 221 -6.78 -28.06 61.64
N ARG A 222 -7.66 -28.88 61.05
CA ARG A 222 -8.03 -30.18 61.64
C ARG A 222 -6.89 -31.18 61.61
N LYS A 223 -6.09 -31.18 60.55
CA LYS A 223 -4.88 -32.00 60.42
C LYS A 223 -3.81 -31.59 61.44
N ASP A 224 -3.55 -30.29 61.59
CA ASP A 224 -2.56 -29.77 62.54
C ASP A 224 -3.00 -30.00 64.00
N ALA A 225 -4.31 -30.06 64.26
CA ALA A 225 -4.89 -30.42 65.55
C ALA A 225 -4.99 -31.95 65.79
N GLY A 226 -4.53 -32.79 64.85
CA GLY A 226 -4.55 -34.25 64.99
C GLY A 226 -5.94 -34.89 64.97
N LEU A 227 -6.95 -34.18 64.44
CA LEU A 227 -8.35 -34.64 64.38
C LEU A 227 -8.66 -35.44 63.10
N ILE A 228 -7.72 -35.47 62.15
CA ILE A 228 -7.75 -36.19 60.86
C ILE A 228 -6.32 -36.59 60.51
#